data_AF-A0A0T2QD73-F1
#
_entry.id   AF-A0A0T2QD73-F1
#
_cell.length_a   1.000
_cell.length_b   1.000
_cell.length_c   1.000
_cell.angle_alpha   90.00
_cell.angle_beta   90.00
_cell.angle_gamma   90.00
#
_symmetry.space_group_name_H-M   'P 1'
#
loop_
_entity.id
_entity.type
_entity.pdbx_description
1 polymer ?
#
loop_
_entity_poly.entity_id
_entity_poly.type
_entity_poly.pdbx_seq_one_letter_code
_entity_poly.pdbx_strand_id
1 'polypeptide(L)' 'MTVIDRSVVQRMETMVNCHKADVIQHHFGISLNTWAKLRKGMAIRNSVAERLVSRLTQVAH' A
#
# COMPACT_ATOMS: atom_id res chain seq x y z
N MET A 1 -4.62 13.46 6.68
CA MET A 1 -4.92 12.03 6.43
C MET A 1 -5.29 11.92 4.97
N THR A 2 -4.86 10.85 4.28
CA THR A 2 -5.03 10.66 2.83
C THR A 2 -5.69 9.32 2.55
N VAL A 3 -6.67 9.30 1.65
CA VAL A 3 -7.25 8.06 1.10
C VAL A 3 -6.52 7.72 -0.19
N ILE A 4 -6.17 6.46 -0.37
CA ILE A 4 -5.59 5.96 -1.63
C ILE A 4 -6.73 5.45 -2.50
N ASP A 5 -6.69 5.78 -3.78
CA ASP A 5 -7.71 5.37 -4.74
C ASP A 5 -7.84 3.84 -4.81
N ARG A 6 -9.08 3.37 -4.96
CA ARG A 6 -9.39 1.93 -4.94
C ARG A 6 -8.71 1.17 -6.09
N SER A 7 -8.57 1.78 -7.27
CA SER A 7 -7.90 1.14 -8.41
C SER A 7 -6.42 0.90 -8.14
N VAL A 8 -5.76 1.81 -7.42
CA VAL A 8 -4.36 1.65 -6.98
C VAL A 8 -4.26 0.51 -5.99
N VAL A 9 -5.17 0.43 -5.01
CA VAL A 9 -5.19 -0.68 -4.03
C VAL A 9 -5.42 -2.03 -4.72
N GLN A 10 -6.32 -2.11 -5.70
CA GLN A 10 -6.54 -3.33 -6.47
C GLN A 10 -5.28 -3.74 -7.26
N ARG A 11 -4.58 -2.78 -7.85
CA ARG A 11 -3.30 -3.08 -8.51
C ARG A 11 -2.27 -3.61 -7.51
N MET A 12 -2.18 -3.03 -6.31
CA MET A 12 -1.32 -3.55 -5.24
C MET A 12 -1.71 -4.98 -4.83
N GLU A 13 -3.00 -5.33 -4.76
CA GLU A 13 -3.44 -6.70 -4.47
C GLU A 13 -2.92 -7.70 -5.51
N THR A 14 -2.84 -7.32 -6.78
CA THR A 14 -2.27 -8.18 -7.84
C THR A 14 -0.75 -8.34 -7.79
N MET A 15 -0.03 -7.51 -7.03
CA MET A 15 1.43 -7.55 -6.92
C MET A 15 1.95 -8.53 -5.85
N VAL A 16 1.06 -9.08 -5.01
CA VAL A 16 1.43 -9.95 -3.89
C VAL A 16 0.70 -11.28 -3.95
N ASN A 17 1.41 -12.38 -3.67
CA ASN A 17 0.80 -13.71 -3.68
C ASN A 17 0.04 -14.03 -2.38
N CYS A 18 0.31 -13.32 -1.29
CA CYS A 18 -0.42 -13.45 -0.04
C CYS A 18 -0.28 -12.18 0.83
N HIS A 19 -1.17 -12.03 1.83
CA HIS A 19 -1.23 -10.83 2.68
C HIS A 19 -0.56 -11.02 4.05
N LYS A 20 0.56 -11.75 4.11
CA LYS A 20 1.34 -11.86 5.35
C LYS A 20 2.09 -10.56 5.63
N ALA A 21 2.36 -10.29 6.92
CA ALA A 21 2.96 -9.03 7.34
C ALA A 21 4.33 -8.78 6.69
N ASP A 22 5.17 -9.81 6.61
CA ASP A 22 6.47 -9.79 5.95
C ASP A 22 6.37 -9.48 4.45
N VAL A 23 5.44 -10.14 3.73
CA VAL A 23 5.22 -9.91 2.29
C VAL A 23 4.76 -8.48 2.03
N ILE A 24 3.78 -7.98 2.77
CA ILE A 24 3.27 -6.62 2.62
C ILE A 24 4.35 -5.58 2.92
N GLN A 25 5.13 -5.81 3.98
CA GLN A 25 6.23 -4.93 4.34
C GLN A 25 7.35 -4.97 3.29
N HIS A 26 7.67 -6.14 2.75
CA HIS A 26 8.67 -6.30 1.70
C HIS A 26 8.27 -5.56 0.41
N HIS A 27 7.06 -5.77 -0.08
CA HIS A 27 6.61 -5.20 -1.36
C HIS A 27 6.30 -3.70 -1.28
N PHE A 28 5.70 -3.24 -0.20
CA PHE A 28 5.15 -1.87 -0.12
C PHE A 28 5.81 -1.02 0.97
N GLY A 29 6.59 -1.62 1.87
CA GLY A 29 7.21 -0.92 2.99
C GLY A 29 6.20 -0.31 3.96
N ILE A 30 5.03 -0.94 4.11
CA ILE A 30 3.97 -0.58 5.06
C ILE A 30 3.64 -1.77 5.97
N SER A 31 3.06 -1.49 7.14
CA SER A 31 2.60 -2.55 8.05
C SER A 31 1.31 -3.21 7.57
N LEU A 32 1.04 -4.42 8.05
CA LEU A 32 -0.18 -5.16 7.77
C LEU A 32 -1.45 -4.39 8.19
N ASN A 33 -1.38 -3.61 9.28
CA ASN A 33 -2.48 -2.75 9.71
C ASN A 33 -2.78 -1.66 8.66
N THR A 34 -1.74 -0.96 8.18
CA THR A 34 -1.90 0.04 7.12
C THR A 34 -2.51 -0.60 5.87
N TRP A 35 -2.05 -1.77 5.48
CA TRP A 35 -2.63 -2.53 4.37
C TRP A 35 -4.12 -2.85 4.58
N ALA A 36 -4.50 -3.29 5.78
CA ALA A 36 -5.91 -3.51 6.11
C ALA A 36 -6.74 -2.23 6.04
N LYS A 37 -6.18 -1.06 6.38
CA LYS A 37 -6.85 0.24 6.21
C LYS A 37 -7.08 0.57 4.73
N LEU A 38 -6.06 0.38 3.89
CA LEU A 38 -6.13 0.65 2.46
C LEU A 38 -7.22 -0.19 1.79
N ARG A 39 -7.27 -1.50 2.05
CA ARG A 39 -8.30 -2.40 1.51
C ARG A 39 -9.72 -2.04 1.94
N LYS A 40 -9.87 -1.40 3.11
CA LYS A 40 -11.15 -0.90 3.63
C LYS A 40 -11.50 0.51 3.13
N GLY A 41 -10.68 1.12 2.27
CA GLY A 41 -10.87 2.50 1.81
C GLY A 41 -10.67 3.55 2.92
N MET A 42 -10.01 3.19 4.01
CA MET A 42 -9.81 4.10 5.14
C MET A 42 -8.58 4.98 4.93
N ALA A 43 -8.64 6.20 5.43
CA ALA A 43 -7.54 7.13 5.36
C ALA A 43 -6.33 6.68 6.18
N ILE A 44 -5.14 6.96 5.65
CA ILE A 44 -3.85 6.75 6.30
C ILE A 44 -3.14 8.10 6.53
N ARG A 45 -2.04 8.10 7.28
CA ARG A 45 -1.25 9.32 7.51
C ARG A 45 -0.61 9.80 6.20
N ASN A 46 -0.55 11.11 5.98
CA ASN A 46 -0.01 11.69 4.74
C ASN A 46 1.42 11.22 4.48
N SER A 47 2.28 11.23 5.49
CA SER A 47 3.67 10.75 5.38
C SER A 47 3.80 9.29 4.98
N VAL A 48 2.80 8.46 5.28
CA VAL A 48 2.75 7.05 4.86
C VAL A 48 2.30 6.96 3.40
N ALA A 49 1.32 7.76 3.00
CA ALA A 49 0.86 7.83 1.61
C ALA A 49 1.96 8.32 0.66
N GLU A 50 2.69 9.38 1.03
CA GLU A 50 3.80 9.92 0.23
C GLU A 50 4.90 8.87 -0.01
N ARG A 51 5.33 8.18 1.05
CA ARG A 51 6.33 7.10 0.95
C ARG A 51 5.83 5.93 0.11
N LEU A 52 4.54 5.59 0.22
CA LEU A 52 3.94 4.53 -0.57
C LEU A 52 3.92 4.88 -2.05
N VAL A 53 3.45 6.08 -2.41
CA VAL A 53 3.42 6.55 -3.81
C VAL A 53 4.82 6.59 -4.39
N SER A 54 5.78 7.16 -3.66
CA SER A 54 7.19 7.21 -4.08
C SER A 54 7.73 5.82 -4.43
N ARG A 55 7.48 4.81 -3.59
CA ARG A 55 7.88 3.43 -3.87
C ARG A 55 7.19 2.84 -5.09
N LEU A 56 5.88 3.02 -5.21
CA LEU A 56 5.13 2.49 -6.35
C LEU A 56 5.59 3.10 -7.69
N THR A 57 6.05 4.34 -7.68
CA THR A 57 6.62 5.00 -8.88
C THR A 57 8.06 4.57 -9.18
N GLN A 58 8.85 4.20 -8.17
CA GLN A 58 10.25 3.76 -8.38
C GLN A 58 10.37 2.35 -8.95
N VAL A 59 9.37 1.48 -8.75
CA VAL A 59 9.37 0.09 -9.25
C VAL A 59 9.00 0.01 -10.76
N ALA A 60 8.72 1.14 -11.40
CA ALA A 60 8.29 1.21 -12.82
C ALA A 60 9.43 1.52 -13.82
N HIS A 61 10.70 1.33 -13.43
CA HIS A 61 11.88 1.66 -14.25
C HIS A 61 12.84 0.48 -14.40
#